data_AF-A0A9Q0BSC6-F1
#
_entry.id   AF-A0A9Q0BSC6-F1
#
_cell.length_a   1.000
_cell.length_b   1.000
_cell.length_c   1.000
_cell.angle_alpha   90.00
_cell.angle_beta   90.00
_cell.angle_gamma   90.00
#
_symmetry.space_group_name_H-M   'P 1'
#
loop_
_entity.id
_entity.type
_entity.pdbx_description
1 polymer ?
#
loop_
_entity_poly.entity_id
_entity_poly.type
_entity_poly.pdbx_seq_one_letter_code
_entity_poly.pdbx_strand_id
1 'polypeptide(L)'
;MCCFFNIACCTRPRQENPFANPRVKRRFIWRVLLLLDISLIVSLLPLVLFWSYPPLHLYIIEVAFFFAVPALLAFIIVQAILCFAIKIFRHKIFRISFFIVWIIVHSILISASAIWYHPLTVLVPCGTMAFVILAMIVYSKFAPWQIGQKIPVAYLFAVGLVMIIHAILFFCFQEFLLYVLLNFVLVLVLTVVVLVDIELIVRDKTRHKFGKHEYILASMIVFRDVIWIVIIIIIVLTASRRCNCLSGGDTGDNSTVESTSKSSTVVSSSSEFSS
;
A
#
# COMPACT_ATOMS: atom_id res chain seq x y z
N MET A 1 16.42 -20.12 -0.40
CA MET A 1 15.80 -18.85 0.06
C MET A 1 15.28 -17.94 -1.06
N CYS A 2 15.19 -18.38 -2.32
CA CYS A 2 14.75 -17.53 -3.45
C CYS A 2 13.22 -17.36 -3.62
N CYS A 3 12.39 -17.93 -2.74
CA CYS A 3 10.93 -18.00 -2.93
C CYS A 3 10.12 -16.89 -2.25
N PHE A 4 10.71 -16.03 -1.41
CA PHE A 4 9.90 -15.11 -0.60
C PHE A 4 9.37 -13.89 -1.35
N PHE A 5 10.05 -13.46 -2.44
CA PHE A 5 9.65 -12.27 -3.20
C PHE A 5 9.39 -12.51 -4.69
N ASN A 6 9.68 -13.70 -5.23
CA ASN A 6 9.56 -13.95 -6.65
C ASN A 6 8.76 -15.23 -6.97
N ILE A 7 7.44 -15.06 -7.03
CA ILE A 7 6.46 -16.10 -7.43
C ILE A 7 6.77 -16.65 -8.83
N ALA A 8 7.59 -15.94 -9.63
CA ALA A 8 7.97 -16.38 -10.96
C ALA A 8 8.87 -17.63 -10.97
N CYS A 9 9.40 -18.10 -9.84
CA CYS A 9 10.28 -19.28 -9.83
C CYS A 9 9.53 -20.62 -9.87
N CYS A 10 8.22 -20.65 -9.54
CA CYS A 10 7.46 -21.90 -9.35
C CYS A 10 6.60 -22.34 -10.55
N THR A 11 6.63 -21.62 -11.68
CA THR A 11 5.77 -21.90 -12.84
C THR A 11 6.56 -22.44 -14.03
N ARG A 12 6.12 -23.59 -14.58
CA ARG A 12 6.69 -24.17 -15.80
C ARG A 12 6.42 -23.24 -17.01
N PRO A 13 7.38 -23.07 -17.94
CA PRO A 13 7.15 -22.33 -19.19
C PRO A 13 6.00 -22.94 -19.99
N ARG A 14 5.16 -22.10 -20.57
CA ARG A 14 4.26 -22.47 -21.66
C ARG A 14 5.00 -22.36 -22.99
N GLN A 15 4.78 -23.31 -23.91
CA GLN A 15 5.44 -23.34 -25.22
C GLN A 15 4.86 -22.31 -26.22
N GLU A 16 3.59 -21.90 -26.06
CA GLU A 16 2.98 -20.86 -26.90
C GLU A 16 3.30 -19.46 -26.36
N ASN A 17 3.59 -18.50 -27.26
CA ASN A 17 3.73 -17.08 -26.91
C ASN A 17 2.38 -16.35 -27.12
N PRO A 18 1.52 -16.21 -26.09
CA PRO A 18 0.23 -15.53 -26.22
C PRO A 18 0.35 -14.02 -26.45
N PHE A 19 1.53 -13.44 -26.25
CA PHE A 19 1.81 -12.00 -26.33
C PHE A 19 2.55 -11.58 -27.61
N ALA A 20 2.76 -12.51 -28.55
CA ALA A 20 3.30 -12.19 -29.87
C ALA A 20 2.43 -11.14 -30.60
N ASN A 21 1.12 -11.13 -30.34
CA ASN A 21 0.22 -10.13 -30.89
C ASN A 21 0.12 -8.90 -29.97
N PRO A 22 0.52 -7.69 -30.41
CA PRO A 22 0.53 -6.49 -29.58
C PRO A 22 -0.86 -6.08 -29.09
N ARG A 23 -1.93 -6.42 -29.84
CA ARG A 23 -3.32 -6.15 -29.44
C ARG A 23 -3.72 -6.97 -28.20
N VAL A 24 -3.25 -8.22 -28.11
CA VAL A 24 -3.55 -9.11 -26.99
C VAL A 24 -2.77 -8.67 -25.75
N LYS A 25 -1.49 -8.31 -25.92
CA LYS A 25 -0.65 -7.75 -24.86
C LYS A 25 -1.25 -6.49 -24.24
N ARG A 26 -1.69 -5.53 -25.07
CA ARG A 26 -2.34 -4.31 -24.59
C ARG A 26 -3.62 -4.59 -23.80
N ARG A 27 -4.49 -5.47 -24.33
CA ARG A 27 -5.74 -5.84 -23.65
C ARG A 27 -5.48 -6.53 -22.30
N PHE A 28 -4.42 -7.31 -22.21
CA PHE A 28 -4.00 -7.93 -20.96
C PHE A 28 -3.54 -6.88 -19.94
N ILE A 29 -2.61 -6.00 -20.31
CA ILE A 29 -2.09 -4.95 -19.42
C ILE A 29 -3.21 -4.07 -18.89
N TRP A 30 -4.08 -3.56 -19.78
CA TRP A 30 -5.18 -2.69 -19.37
C TRP A 30 -6.14 -3.37 -18.37
N ARG A 31 -6.41 -4.67 -18.53
CA ARG A 31 -7.25 -5.42 -17.58
C ARG A 31 -6.58 -5.64 -16.23
N VAL A 32 -5.26 -5.88 -16.23
CA VAL A 32 -4.49 -6.02 -14.98
C VAL A 32 -4.50 -4.71 -14.21
N LEU A 33 -4.19 -3.60 -14.88
CA LEU A 33 -4.20 -2.27 -14.26
C LEU A 33 -5.60 -1.88 -13.76
N LEU A 34 -6.65 -2.18 -14.52
CA LEU A 34 -8.03 -1.89 -14.11
C LEU A 34 -8.44 -2.68 -12.86
N LEU A 35 -8.10 -3.98 -12.78
CA LEU A 35 -8.38 -4.76 -11.58
C LEU A 35 -7.56 -4.27 -10.38
N LEU A 36 -6.30 -3.90 -10.61
CA LEU A 36 -5.43 -3.32 -9.59
C LEU A 36 -6.05 -2.04 -9.01
N ASP A 37 -6.46 -1.12 -9.87
CA ASP A 37 -7.06 0.15 -9.46
C ASP A 37 -8.36 -0.03 -8.69
N ILE A 38 -9.27 -0.88 -9.19
CA ILE A 38 -10.52 -1.21 -8.47
C ILE A 38 -10.21 -1.85 -7.11
N SER A 39 -9.26 -2.80 -7.05
CA SER A 39 -8.91 -3.43 -5.77
C SER A 39 -8.32 -2.43 -4.77
N LEU A 40 -7.54 -1.47 -5.25
CA LEU A 40 -6.98 -0.41 -4.43
C LEU A 40 -8.08 0.50 -3.88
N ILE A 41 -8.98 1.01 -4.74
CA ILE A 41 -10.10 1.86 -4.33
C ILE A 41 -11.02 1.14 -3.33
N VAL A 42 -11.41 -0.11 -3.63
CA VAL A 42 -12.26 -0.90 -2.73
C VAL A 42 -11.58 -1.14 -1.39
N SER A 43 -10.27 -1.36 -1.38
CA SER A 43 -9.52 -1.56 -0.13
C SER A 43 -9.46 -0.31 0.76
N LEU A 44 -9.51 0.88 0.17
CA LEU A 44 -9.51 2.17 0.87
C LEU A 44 -10.91 2.59 1.37
N LEU A 45 -11.98 1.99 0.85
CA LEU A 45 -13.34 2.43 1.16
C LEU A 45 -13.67 2.35 2.67
N PRO A 46 -13.38 1.24 3.39
CA PRO A 46 -13.62 1.18 4.83
C PRO A 46 -12.79 2.20 5.62
N LEU A 47 -11.55 2.46 5.18
CA LEU A 47 -10.72 3.50 5.78
C LEU A 47 -11.36 4.88 5.68
N VAL A 48 -11.88 5.26 4.51
CA VAL A 48 -12.56 6.55 4.32
C VAL A 48 -13.83 6.63 5.17
N LEU A 49 -14.60 5.54 5.27
CA LEU A 49 -15.79 5.47 6.10
C LEU A 49 -15.47 5.64 7.59
N PHE A 50 -14.41 4.97 8.08
CA PHE A 50 -13.97 5.07 9.47
C PHE A 50 -13.44 6.45 9.82
N TRP A 51 -12.76 7.12 8.87
CA TRP A 51 -12.31 8.49 9.05
C TRP A 51 -13.46 9.49 9.07
N SER A 52 -14.47 9.30 8.23
CA SER A 52 -15.58 10.25 8.08
C SER A 52 -16.59 10.18 9.23
N TYR A 53 -16.62 9.08 10.01
CA TYR A 53 -17.58 8.87 11.09
C TYR A 53 -16.89 8.76 12.47
N PRO A 54 -16.80 9.87 13.25
CA PRO A 54 -16.06 9.94 14.51
C PRO A 54 -16.40 8.89 15.58
N PRO A 55 -17.67 8.51 15.82
CA PRO A 55 -17.96 7.53 16.87
C PRO A 55 -17.53 6.11 16.48
N LEU A 56 -17.43 5.77 15.18
CA LEU A 56 -16.80 4.51 14.76
C LEU A 56 -15.30 4.52 15.02
N HIS A 57 -14.63 5.65 14.82
CA HIS A 57 -13.20 5.75 15.01
C HIS A 57 -12.78 5.40 16.44
N LEU A 58 -13.52 5.90 17.45
CA LEU A 58 -13.27 5.59 18.86
C LEU A 58 -13.49 4.12 19.18
N TYR A 59 -14.57 3.51 18.68
CA TYR A 59 -14.85 2.09 18.89
C TYR A 59 -13.78 1.19 18.24
N ILE A 60 -13.33 1.54 17.04
CA ILE A 60 -12.35 0.71 16.32
C ILE A 60 -10.96 0.82 16.96
N ILE A 61 -10.57 1.93 17.62
CA ILE A 61 -9.28 2.01 18.31
C ILE A 61 -9.12 0.88 19.35
N GLU A 62 -10.18 0.57 20.10
CA GLU A 62 -10.15 -0.49 21.12
C GLU A 62 -10.09 -1.90 20.50
N VAL A 63 -10.76 -2.10 19.36
CA VAL A 63 -10.87 -3.42 18.72
C VAL A 63 -9.84 -3.62 17.59
N ALA A 64 -9.12 -2.58 17.18
CA ALA A 64 -8.20 -2.59 16.03
C ALA A 64 -7.14 -3.67 16.18
N PHE A 65 -6.59 -3.86 17.38
CA PHE A 65 -5.61 -4.91 17.63
C PHE A 65 -6.18 -6.32 17.41
N PHE A 66 -7.43 -6.53 17.84
CA PHE A 66 -8.14 -7.80 17.68
C PHE A 66 -8.45 -8.12 16.22
N PHE A 67 -8.63 -7.11 15.36
CA PHE A 67 -8.80 -7.32 13.92
C PHE A 67 -7.47 -7.37 13.14
N ALA A 68 -6.46 -6.60 13.56
CA ALA A 68 -5.18 -6.49 12.85
C ALA A 68 -4.35 -7.77 12.92
N VAL A 69 -4.28 -8.42 14.09
CA VAL A 69 -3.46 -9.64 14.27
C VAL A 69 -3.99 -10.81 13.41
N PRO A 70 -5.30 -11.15 13.43
CA PRO A 70 -5.85 -12.16 12.53
C PRO A 70 -5.75 -11.77 11.06
N ALA A 71 -5.91 -10.48 10.71
CA ALA A 71 -5.76 -10.02 9.33
C ALA A 71 -4.32 -10.19 8.82
N LEU A 72 -3.31 -9.90 9.64
CA LEU A 72 -1.91 -10.12 9.31
C LEU A 72 -1.60 -11.62 9.14
N LEU A 73 -2.13 -12.46 10.04
CA LEU A 73 -1.96 -13.91 9.94
C LEU A 73 -2.64 -14.46 8.67
N ALA A 74 -3.87 -14.02 8.39
CA ALA A 74 -4.58 -14.36 7.16
C ALA A 74 -3.79 -13.90 5.92
N PHE A 75 -3.22 -12.69 5.93
CA PHE A 75 -2.36 -12.22 4.84
C PHE A 75 -1.18 -13.17 4.58
N ILE A 76 -0.46 -13.58 5.63
CA ILE A 76 0.69 -14.50 5.51
C ILE A 76 0.25 -15.87 4.97
N ILE A 77 -0.84 -16.43 5.51
CA ILE A 77 -1.37 -17.73 5.07
C ILE A 77 -1.75 -17.66 3.59
N VAL A 78 -2.48 -16.62 3.20
CA VAL A 78 -2.96 -16.47 1.84
C VAL A 78 -1.80 -16.23 0.87
N GLN A 79 -0.75 -15.53 1.31
CA GLN A 79 0.49 -15.39 0.55
C GLN A 79 1.22 -16.73 0.37
N ALA A 80 1.29 -17.55 1.42
CA ALA A 80 1.85 -18.90 1.32
C ALA A 80 1.08 -19.74 0.30
N ILE A 81 -0.26 -19.70 0.33
CA ILE A 81 -1.11 -20.39 -0.65
C ILE A 81 -0.82 -19.92 -2.08
N LEU A 82 -0.64 -18.61 -2.30
CA LEU A 82 -0.31 -18.08 -3.61
C LEU A 82 1.03 -18.61 -4.16
N CYS A 83 2.03 -18.77 -3.29
CA CYS A 83 3.34 -19.31 -3.65
C CYS A 83 3.31 -20.83 -3.91
N PHE A 84 2.68 -21.61 -3.03
CA PHE A 84 2.74 -23.07 -3.09
C PHE A 84 1.66 -23.70 -3.96
N ALA A 85 0.48 -23.08 -4.06
CA ALA A 85 -0.71 -23.67 -4.67
C ALA A 85 -1.10 -23.01 -6.00
N ILE A 86 -0.12 -22.52 -6.79
CA ILE A 86 -0.41 -21.82 -8.06
C ILE A 86 -1.24 -22.66 -9.05
N LYS A 87 -1.15 -24.00 -8.95
CA LYS A 87 -1.92 -24.95 -9.77
C LYS A 87 -3.44 -24.91 -9.49
N ILE A 88 -3.85 -24.57 -8.27
CA ILE A 88 -5.27 -24.51 -7.87
C ILE A 88 -5.97 -23.34 -8.58
N PHE A 89 -5.24 -22.26 -8.86
CA PHE A 89 -5.72 -21.07 -9.57
C PHE A 89 -6.02 -21.28 -11.07
N ARG A 90 -5.77 -22.49 -11.58
CA ARG A 90 -6.18 -22.88 -12.94
C ARG A 90 -7.70 -22.94 -13.09
N HIS A 91 -8.44 -23.16 -12.00
CA HIS A 91 -9.89 -23.08 -11.99
C HIS A 91 -10.38 -21.64 -11.81
N LYS A 92 -11.24 -21.19 -12.75
CA LYS A 92 -11.76 -19.81 -12.79
C LYS A 92 -12.47 -19.39 -11.49
N ILE A 93 -13.25 -20.29 -10.90
CA ILE A 93 -14.07 -20.02 -9.70
C ILE A 93 -13.18 -19.76 -8.48
N PHE A 94 -12.19 -20.62 -8.24
CA PHE A 94 -11.26 -20.47 -7.13
C PHE A 94 -10.50 -19.15 -7.20
N ARG A 95 -10.05 -18.74 -8.39
CA ARG A 95 -9.34 -17.48 -8.57
C ARG A 95 -10.19 -16.24 -8.23
N ILE A 96 -11.48 -16.25 -8.57
CA ILE A 96 -12.38 -15.13 -8.25
C ILE A 96 -12.70 -15.09 -6.76
N SER A 97 -13.06 -16.25 -6.17
CA SER A 97 -13.35 -16.33 -4.73
C SER A 97 -12.15 -15.89 -3.90
N PHE A 98 -10.95 -16.38 -4.25
CA PHE A 98 -9.71 -16.00 -3.59
C PHE A 98 -9.39 -14.51 -3.74
N PHE A 99 -9.65 -13.91 -4.90
CA PHE A 99 -9.48 -12.47 -5.12
C PHE A 99 -10.37 -11.62 -4.19
N ILE A 100 -11.63 -12.03 -3.98
CA ILE A 100 -12.56 -11.31 -3.09
C ILE A 100 -12.08 -11.39 -1.65
N VAL A 101 -11.74 -12.59 -1.17
CA VAL A 101 -11.20 -12.78 0.20
C VAL A 101 -9.91 -11.96 0.38
N TRP A 102 -9.05 -11.94 -0.63
CA TRP A 102 -7.81 -11.16 -0.62
C TRP A 102 -8.06 -9.66 -0.42
N ILE A 103 -9.01 -9.08 -1.15
CA ILE A 103 -9.39 -7.66 -1.02
C ILE A 103 -9.89 -7.37 0.40
N ILE A 104 -10.75 -8.23 0.95
CA ILE A 104 -11.30 -8.05 2.31
C ILE A 104 -10.17 -8.04 3.35
N VAL A 105 -9.27 -9.02 3.29
CA VAL A 105 -8.12 -9.11 4.22
C VAL A 105 -7.23 -7.86 4.10
N HIS A 106 -6.92 -7.40 2.89
CA HIS A 106 -6.10 -6.20 2.67
C HIS A 106 -6.78 -4.94 3.16
N SER A 107 -8.09 -4.82 2.95
CA SER A 107 -8.86 -3.66 3.38
C SER A 107 -8.87 -3.54 4.90
N ILE A 108 -9.03 -4.66 5.63
CA ILE A 108 -8.92 -4.68 7.09
C ILE A 108 -7.50 -4.30 7.53
N LEU A 109 -6.47 -4.86 6.89
CA LEU A 109 -5.08 -4.59 7.24
C LEU A 109 -4.70 -3.11 7.05
N ILE A 110 -5.08 -2.52 5.91
CA ILE A 110 -4.86 -1.10 5.59
C ILE A 110 -5.62 -0.22 6.59
N SER A 111 -6.90 -0.53 6.84
CA SER A 111 -7.72 0.24 7.79
C SER A 111 -7.16 0.19 9.21
N ALA A 112 -6.72 -0.98 9.67
CA ALA A 112 -6.07 -1.11 10.98
C ALA A 112 -4.75 -0.34 11.06
N SER A 113 -3.92 -0.41 10.01
CA SER A 113 -2.66 0.33 9.96
C SER A 113 -2.87 1.85 10.01
N ALA A 114 -3.92 2.34 9.35
CA ALA A 114 -4.23 3.75 9.30
C ALA A 114 -4.66 4.33 10.68
N ILE A 115 -5.28 3.50 11.53
CA ILE A 115 -5.65 3.89 12.90
C ILE A 115 -4.39 4.11 13.76
N TRP A 116 -3.34 3.32 13.56
CA TRP A 116 -2.09 3.47 14.31
C TRP A 116 -1.18 4.60 13.82
N TYR A 117 -1.18 4.88 12.51
CA TYR A 117 -0.19 5.76 11.88
C TYR A 117 -0.72 7.11 11.41
N HIS A 118 -2.00 7.40 11.66
CA HIS A 118 -2.79 8.53 11.16
C HIS A 118 -3.34 8.29 9.74
N PRO A 119 -4.66 8.37 9.51
CA PRO A 119 -5.28 7.87 8.29
C PRO A 119 -4.97 8.70 7.05
N LEU A 120 -4.72 10.01 7.19
CA LEU A 120 -4.24 10.81 6.06
C LEU A 120 -2.94 10.25 5.48
N THR A 121 -2.03 9.73 6.33
CA THR A 121 -0.73 9.15 5.94
C THR A 121 -0.84 7.97 4.99
N VAL A 122 -1.99 7.31 4.98
CA VAL A 122 -2.28 6.16 4.14
C VAL A 122 -3.19 6.55 2.97
N LEU A 123 -4.15 7.44 3.22
CA LEU A 123 -5.15 7.82 2.22
C LEU A 123 -4.58 8.66 1.08
N VAL A 124 -3.71 9.64 1.38
CA VAL A 124 -3.10 10.51 0.36
C VAL A 124 -2.19 9.75 -0.61
N PRO A 125 -1.22 8.92 -0.17
CA PRO A 125 -0.35 8.22 -1.11
C PRO A 125 -1.10 7.13 -1.88
N CYS A 126 -2.03 6.41 -1.24
CA CYS A 126 -2.83 5.40 -1.94
C CYS A 126 -3.82 6.03 -2.93
N GLY A 127 -4.43 7.17 -2.59
CA GLY A 127 -5.32 7.90 -3.49
C GLY A 127 -4.60 8.50 -4.70
N THR A 128 -3.43 9.09 -4.49
CA THR A 128 -2.59 9.59 -5.59
C THR A 128 -2.10 8.44 -6.47
N MET A 129 -1.71 7.30 -5.90
CA MET A 129 -1.36 6.09 -6.66
C MET A 129 -2.53 5.55 -7.47
N ALA A 130 -3.74 5.48 -6.92
CA ALA A 130 -4.94 5.08 -7.67
C ALA A 130 -5.15 6.01 -8.87
N PHE A 131 -5.04 7.32 -8.68
CA PHE A 131 -5.15 8.28 -9.78
C PHE A 131 -4.06 8.09 -10.86
N VAL A 132 -2.81 7.84 -10.46
CA VAL A 132 -1.71 7.54 -11.38
C VAL A 132 -1.99 6.27 -12.18
N ILE A 133 -2.45 5.19 -11.52
CA ILE A 133 -2.81 3.93 -12.17
C ILE A 133 -3.97 4.16 -13.14
N LEU A 134 -4.99 4.94 -12.77
CA LEU A 134 -6.09 5.32 -13.64
C LEU A 134 -5.61 6.05 -14.90
N ALA A 135 -4.67 6.98 -14.77
CA ALA A 135 -4.05 7.62 -15.92
C ALA A 135 -3.24 6.63 -16.78
N MET A 136 -2.55 5.65 -16.17
CA MET A 136 -1.88 4.56 -16.90
C MET A 136 -2.86 3.66 -17.64
N ILE A 137 -4.04 3.40 -17.07
CA ILE A 137 -5.13 2.64 -17.71
C ILE A 137 -5.57 3.35 -18.99
N VAL A 138 -5.82 4.65 -18.91
CA VAL A 138 -6.18 5.51 -20.05
C VAL A 138 -5.07 5.49 -21.09
N TYR A 139 -3.83 5.75 -20.67
CA TYR A 139 -2.65 5.72 -21.54
C TYR A 139 -2.48 4.37 -22.25
N SER A 140 -2.68 3.26 -21.54
CA SER A 140 -2.60 1.91 -22.09
C SER A 140 -3.69 1.61 -23.13
N LYS A 141 -4.87 2.23 -23.04
CA LYS A 141 -5.91 2.11 -24.09
C LYS A 141 -5.55 2.89 -25.36
N PHE A 142 -5.10 4.14 -25.20
CA PHE A 142 -4.94 5.07 -26.32
C PHE A 142 -3.59 4.96 -27.01
N ALA A 143 -2.51 4.68 -26.28
CA ALA A 143 -1.20 4.60 -26.88
C ALA A 143 -1.09 3.37 -27.80
N PRO A 144 -0.81 3.56 -29.11
CA PRO A 144 -0.43 2.46 -29.98
C PRO A 144 0.96 1.99 -29.56
N TRP A 145 0.98 1.09 -28.58
CA TRP A 145 2.17 0.37 -28.14
C TRP A 145 2.73 -0.44 -29.34
N GLN A 146 3.60 0.18 -30.13
CA GLN A 146 4.51 -0.51 -31.04
C GLN A 146 5.75 -0.84 -30.21
N ILE A 147 5.75 -2.05 -29.63
CA ILE A 147 6.63 -2.41 -28.51
C ILE A 147 7.83 -3.21 -28.97
N GLY A 148 8.85 -2.50 -29.42
CA GLY A 148 10.23 -2.96 -29.28
C GLY A 148 11.00 -2.18 -28.20
N GLN A 149 10.73 -0.87 -28.06
CA GLN A 149 11.66 0.06 -27.39
C GLN A 149 11.03 1.21 -26.56
N LYS A 150 9.70 1.23 -26.29
CA LYS A 150 9.00 2.41 -25.72
C LYS A 150 8.50 2.31 -24.27
N ILE A 151 9.05 1.40 -23.46
CA ILE A 151 8.85 1.40 -21.99
C ILE A 151 9.33 2.70 -21.30
N PRO A 152 10.45 3.34 -21.71
CA PRO A 152 10.86 4.59 -21.05
C PRO A 152 9.81 5.70 -21.14
N VAL A 153 8.98 5.72 -22.18
CA VAL A 153 7.94 6.76 -22.36
C VAL A 153 6.79 6.59 -21.34
N ALA A 154 6.38 5.34 -21.06
CA ALA A 154 5.35 5.09 -20.05
C ALA A 154 5.83 5.47 -18.64
N TYR A 155 7.11 5.19 -18.35
CA TYR A 155 7.76 5.58 -17.10
C TYR A 155 7.82 7.10 -16.95
N LEU A 156 8.30 7.80 -17.98
CA LEU A 156 8.36 9.27 -17.98
C LEU A 156 6.97 9.90 -17.83
N PHE A 157 5.95 9.34 -18.49
CA PHE A 157 4.57 9.79 -18.34
C PHE A 157 4.07 9.62 -16.90
N ALA A 158 4.33 8.46 -16.27
CA ALA A 158 3.89 8.20 -14.90
C ALA A 158 4.60 9.11 -13.88
N VAL A 159 5.93 9.20 -13.95
CA VAL A 159 6.71 10.06 -13.06
C VAL A 159 6.35 11.52 -13.27
N GLY A 160 6.19 11.98 -14.51
CA GLY A 160 5.75 13.34 -14.81
C GLY A 160 4.38 13.66 -14.21
N LEU A 161 3.45 12.71 -14.23
CA LEU A 161 2.14 12.86 -13.63
C LEU A 161 2.20 12.91 -12.10
N VAL A 162 3.03 12.08 -11.47
CA VAL A 162 3.31 12.14 -10.02
C VAL A 162 3.88 13.51 -9.64
N MET A 163 4.83 14.04 -10.42
CA MET A 163 5.42 15.36 -10.23
C MET A 163 4.37 16.47 -10.29
N ILE A 164 3.49 16.47 -11.30
CA ILE A 164 2.44 17.49 -11.46
C ILE A 164 1.48 17.46 -10.27
N ILE A 165 1.01 16.28 -9.86
CA ILE A 165 0.09 16.16 -8.72
C ILE A 165 0.75 16.65 -7.43
N HIS A 166 1.98 16.25 -7.17
CA HIS A 166 2.67 16.66 -5.95
C HIS A 166 3.07 18.14 -5.97
N ALA A 167 3.34 18.73 -7.14
CA ALA A 167 3.54 20.17 -7.26
C ALA A 167 2.26 20.93 -6.87
N ILE A 168 1.09 20.47 -7.30
CA ILE A 168 -0.21 21.05 -6.90
C ILE A 168 -0.44 20.87 -5.40
N LEU A 169 -0.19 19.66 -4.86
CA LEU A 169 -0.34 19.41 -3.42
C LEU A 169 0.61 20.26 -2.58
N PHE A 170 1.86 20.46 -3.04
CA PHE A 170 2.84 21.32 -2.39
C PHE A 170 2.37 22.78 -2.34
N PHE A 171 1.76 23.28 -3.42
CA PHE A 171 1.21 24.63 -3.47
C PHE A 171 0.01 24.81 -2.55
N CYS A 172 -0.90 23.83 -2.49
CA CYS A 172 -2.09 23.88 -1.65
C CYS A 172 -1.82 23.67 -0.15
N PHE A 173 -0.81 22.87 0.22
CA PHE A 173 -0.56 22.42 1.59
C PHE A 173 0.85 22.78 2.07
N GLN A 174 1.20 24.07 2.02
CA GLN A 174 2.52 24.56 2.43
C GLN A 174 2.85 24.25 3.90
N GLU A 175 1.85 24.28 4.78
CA GLU A 175 1.99 23.96 6.21
C GLU A 175 2.40 22.49 6.48
N PHE A 176 2.19 21.60 5.50
CA PHE A 176 2.47 20.16 5.62
C PHE A 176 3.60 19.71 4.68
N LEU A 177 4.58 20.58 4.45
CA LEU A 177 5.65 20.37 3.47
C LEU A 177 6.38 19.02 3.62
N LEU A 178 6.80 18.68 4.84
CA LEU A 178 7.46 17.39 5.13
C LEU A 178 6.56 16.20 4.77
N TYR A 179 5.28 16.30 5.05
CA TYR A 179 4.32 15.25 4.75
C TYR A 179 4.13 15.08 3.24
N VAL A 180 4.02 16.18 2.48
CA VAL A 180 3.92 16.16 1.02
C VAL A 180 5.17 15.58 0.38
N LEU A 181 6.37 15.92 0.87
CA LEU A 181 7.63 15.36 0.36
C LEU A 181 7.75 13.85 0.61
N LEU A 182 7.38 13.38 1.80
CA LEU A 182 7.39 11.94 2.11
C LEU A 182 6.40 11.17 1.24
N ASN A 183 5.21 11.74 1.00
CA ASN A 183 4.23 11.19 0.07
C ASN A 183 4.78 11.10 -1.34
N PHE A 184 5.44 12.15 -1.81
CA PHE A 184 6.05 12.18 -3.13
C PHE A 184 7.03 11.03 -3.35
N VAL A 185 7.95 10.82 -2.40
CA VAL A 185 8.92 9.72 -2.49
C VAL A 185 8.22 8.36 -2.48
N LEU A 186 7.24 8.16 -1.61
CA LEU A 186 6.47 6.91 -1.52
C LEU A 186 5.74 6.59 -2.83
N VAL A 187 5.01 7.56 -3.38
CA VAL A 187 4.24 7.41 -4.63
C VAL A 187 5.16 7.19 -5.82
N LEU A 188 6.32 7.85 -5.85
CA LEU A 188 7.33 7.64 -6.89
C LEU A 188 7.85 6.20 -6.86
N VAL A 189 8.24 5.69 -5.69
CA VAL A 189 8.70 4.30 -5.52
C VAL A 189 7.62 3.31 -5.95
N LEU A 190 6.39 3.49 -5.49
CA LEU A 190 5.25 2.64 -5.85
C LEU A 190 5.00 2.65 -7.37
N THR A 191 5.10 3.81 -8.01
CA THR A 191 4.94 3.95 -9.46
C THR A 191 6.00 3.14 -10.21
N VAL A 192 7.27 3.22 -9.78
CA VAL A 192 8.36 2.42 -10.38
C VAL A 192 8.08 0.94 -10.22
N VAL A 193 7.72 0.48 -9.02
CA VAL A 193 7.48 -0.93 -8.74
C VAL A 193 6.33 -1.47 -9.58
N VAL A 194 5.20 -0.76 -9.65
CA VAL A 194 4.06 -1.17 -10.49
C VAL A 194 4.48 -1.31 -11.96
N LEU A 195 5.26 -0.39 -12.50
CA LEU A 195 5.73 -0.46 -13.88
C LEU A 195 6.70 -1.63 -14.12
N VAL A 196 7.61 -1.87 -13.17
CA VAL A 196 8.57 -2.99 -13.22
C VAL A 196 7.83 -4.32 -13.13
N ASP A 197 6.86 -4.47 -12.23
CA ASP A 197 6.09 -5.71 -12.08
C ASP A 197 5.27 -6.01 -13.34
N ILE A 198 4.62 -4.99 -13.93
CA ILE A 198 3.91 -5.13 -15.20
C ILE A 198 4.88 -5.49 -16.34
N GLU A 199 6.07 -4.90 -16.36
CA GLU A 199 7.10 -5.27 -17.33
C GLU A 199 7.52 -6.72 -17.15
N LEU A 200 7.79 -7.19 -15.93
CA LEU A 200 8.19 -8.56 -15.65
C LEU A 200 7.10 -9.57 -16.02
N ILE A 201 5.83 -9.26 -15.75
CA ILE A 201 4.69 -10.10 -16.11
C ILE A 201 4.56 -10.25 -17.63
N VAL A 202 4.94 -9.21 -18.40
CA VAL A 202 4.67 -9.13 -19.84
C VAL A 202 5.90 -9.38 -20.72
N ARG A 203 7.12 -9.14 -20.21
CA ARG A 203 8.39 -9.23 -20.96
C ARG A 203 8.99 -10.63 -20.93
N ASP A 204 8.52 -11.57 -20.11
CA ASP A 204 9.14 -12.90 -19.97
C ASP A 204 9.21 -13.65 -21.33
N LYS A 205 10.32 -13.46 -22.06
CA LYS A 205 10.58 -13.95 -23.41
C LYS A 205 10.95 -15.43 -23.44
N THR A 206 11.40 -15.98 -22.33
CA THR A 206 11.96 -17.35 -22.24
C THR A 206 11.09 -18.29 -21.41
N ARG A 207 10.16 -17.76 -20.59
CA ARG A 207 9.20 -18.54 -19.80
C ARG A 207 7.83 -17.84 -19.76
N HIS A 208 6.98 -18.01 -20.78
CA HIS A 208 5.61 -17.49 -20.75
C HIS A 208 4.78 -18.19 -19.66
N LYS A 209 4.75 -17.62 -18.46
CA LYS A 209 4.10 -18.20 -17.28
C LYS A 209 2.62 -17.84 -17.17
N PHE A 210 2.25 -16.66 -17.66
CA PHE A 210 0.88 -16.17 -17.61
C PHE A 210 0.15 -16.36 -18.95
N GLY A 211 -0.98 -17.06 -18.90
CA GLY A 211 -1.91 -17.16 -20.01
C GLY A 211 -2.77 -15.90 -20.18
N LYS A 212 -3.41 -15.75 -21.34
CA LYS A 212 -4.35 -14.64 -21.66
C LYS A 212 -5.48 -14.48 -20.62
N HIS A 213 -5.80 -15.56 -19.91
CA HIS A 213 -6.90 -15.63 -18.95
C HIS A 213 -6.47 -15.40 -17.51
N GLU A 214 -5.18 -15.24 -17.21
CA GLU A 214 -4.62 -15.19 -15.85
C GLU A 214 -4.36 -13.77 -15.34
N TYR A 215 -4.99 -12.77 -15.96
CA TYR A 215 -4.87 -11.35 -15.60
C TYR A 215 -5.32 -11.05 -14.15
N ILE A 216 -6.27 -11.82 -13.60
CA ILE A 216 -6.66 -11.68 -12.18
C ILE A 216 -5.48 -12.04 -11.27
N LEU A 217 -4.79 -13.16 -11.54
CA LEU A 217 -3.65 -13.59 -10.74
C LEU A 217 -2.49 -12.59 -10.84
N ALA A 218 -2.22 -12.09 -12.06
CA ALA A 218 -1.24 -11.03 -12.27
C ALA A 218 -1.60 -9.76 -11.47
N SER A 219 -2.86 -9.33 -11.50
CA SER A 219 -3.33 -8.17 -10.73
C SER A 219 -3.17 -8.38 -9.23
N MET A 220 -3.41 -9.59 -8.72
CA MET A 220 -3.23 -9.90 -7.29
C MET A 220 -1.78 -9.77 -6.84
N ILE A 221 -0.85 -10.22 -7.68
CA ILE A 221 0.59 -10.13 -7.40
C ILE A 221 0.99 -8.66 -7.31
N VAL A 222 0.65 -7.84 -8.31
CA VAL A 222 1.00 -6.41 -8.30
C VAL A 222 0.29 -5.68 -7.14
N PHE A 223 -0.98 -5.98 -6.88
CA PHE A 223 -1.74 -5.35 -5.79
C PHE A 223 -1.12 -5.62 -4.42
N ARG A 224 -0.68 -6.86 -4.17
CA ARG A 224 0.06 -7.19 -2.97
C ARG A 224 1.29 -6.32 -2.80
N ASP A 225 2.11 -6.23 -3.84
CA ASP A 225 3.41 -5.58 -3.76
C ASP A 225 3.21 -4.07 -3.50
N VAL A 226 2.19 -3.45 -4.07
CA VAL A 226 1.75 -2.08 -3.74
C VAL A 226 1.38 -1.94 -2.26
N ILE A 227 0.47 -2.76 -1.73
CA ILE A 227 0.03 -2.62 -0.33
C ILE A 227 1.16 -2.91 0.66
N TRP A 228 2.00 -3.89 0.37
CA TRP A 228 3.10 -4.26 1.23
C TRP A 228 4.15 -3.14 1.33
N ILE A 229 4.49 -2.52 0.20
CA ILE A 229 5.40 -1.37 0.18
C ILE A 229 4.79 -0.19 0.93
N VAL A 230 3.50 0.11 0.74
CA VAL A 230 2.80 1.16 1.48
C VAL A 230 2.95 0.94 2.99
N ILE A 231 2.60 -0.25 3.48
CA ILE A 231 2.66 -0.57 4.91
C ILE A 231 4.09 -0.49 5.46
N ILE A 232 5.07 -1.09 4.77
CA ILE A 232 6.48 -1.06 5.21
C ILE A 232 6.99 0.37 5.32
N ILE A 233 6.76 1.20 4.30
CA ILE A 233 7.25 2.58 4.31
C ILE A 233 6.59 3.37 5.44
N ILE A 234 5.29 3.21 5.68
CA ILE A 234 4.60 3.88 6.80
C ILE A 234 5.20 3.47 8.15
N ILE A 235 5.48 2.18 8.35
CA ILE A 235 6.11 1.67 9.57
C ILE A 235 7.49 2.29 9.76
N VAL A 236 8.32 2.31 8.71
CA VAL A 236 9.68 2.89 8.75
C VAL A 236 9.64 4.40 9.01
N LEU A 237 8.72 5.13 8.37
CA LEU A 237 8.54 6.56 8.58
C LEU A 237 8.07 6.87 10.01
N THR A 238 7.24 6.02 10.60
CA THR A 238 6.79 6.22 11.98
C THR A 238 7.87 5.86 13.00
N ALA A 239 8.61 4.78 12.76
CA ALA A 239 9.72 4.37 13.60
C ALA A 239 10.82 5.44 13.63
N SER A 240 11.19 5.99 12.46
CA SER A 240 12.19 7.06 12.38
C SER A 240 11.77 8.34 13.12
N ARG A 241 10.48 8.71 13.08
CA ARG A 241 9.95 9.83 13.87
C ARG A 241 10.10 9.60 15.38
N ARG A 242 9.82 8.39 15.88
CA ARG A 242 9.98 8.06 17.30
C ARG A 242 11.45 8.16 17.75
N CYS A 243 12.40 7.73 16.93
CA CYS A 243 13.83 7.82 17.25
C CYS A 243 14.33 9.27 17.31
N ASN A 244 13.88 10.16 16.41
CA ASN A 244 14.27 11.57 16.45
C ASN A 244 13.77 12.29 17.72
N CYS A 245 12.62 11.89 18.27
CA CYS A 245 12.14 12.42 19.54
C CYS A 245 12.94 11.91 20.75
N LEU A 246 13.44 10.67 20.72
CA LEU A 246 14.31 10.14 21.78
C LEU A 246 15.70 10.78 21.75
N SER A 247 16.22 11.09 20.55
CA SER A 247 17.57 11.67 20.43
C SER A 247 17.62 13.19 20.71
N GLY A 248 16.48 13.87 20.81
CA GLY A 248 16.37 15.28 21.19
C GLY A 248 16.28 15.53 22.70
N GLY A 249 16.37 14.49 23.54
CA GLY A 249 16.29 14.59 25.00
C GLY A 249 17.64 14.76 25.72
N ASP A 250 18.77 14.69 25.02
CA ASP A 250 20.12 14.69 25.62
C ASP A 250 21.01 15.84 25.10
N THR A 251 20.48 17.06 25.04
CA THR A 251 21.34 18.24 24.85
C THR A 251 20.96 19.34 25.81
N GLY A 252 21.48 19.18 27.04
CA GLY A 252 21.99 20.25 27.90
C GLY A 252 21.03 21.36 28.33
N ASP A 253 20.58 21.29 29.58
CA ASP A 253 20.49 22.48 30.41
C ASP A 253 21.10 22.18 31.78
N ASN A 254 22.33 22.67 31.96
CA ASN A 254 22.99 22.77 33.24
C ASN A 254 23.41 24.23 33.44
N SER A 255 22.50 25.06 33.94
CA SER A 255 22.75 26.22 34.82
C SER A 255 21.42 26.94 35.11
N THR A 256 21.07 27.54 36.24
CA THR A 256 21.54 27.57 37.63
C THR A 256 20.45 28.40 38.35
N VAL A 257 19.88 27.88 39.45
CA VAL A 257 19.18 28.58 40.56
C VAL A 257 17.84 29.28 40.18
N GLU A 258 16.69 28.95 40.76
CA GLU A 258 16.37 29.24 42.16
C GLU A 258 15.26 28.33 42.71
N SER A 259 15.53 27.86 43.92
CA SER A 259 14.72 27.04 44.80
C SER A 259 13.45 27.71 45.31
N THR A 260 12.34 26.98 45.34
CA THR A 260 11.43 27.01 46.51
C THR A 260 10.80 25.64 46.71
N SER A 261 11.27 24.99 47.77
CA SER A 261 10.81 23.71 48.29
C SER A 261 9.66 23.91 49.30
N LYS A 262 8.62 23.10 49.20
CA LYS A 262 7.73 22.62 50.29
C LYS A 262 7.19 21.26 49.80
N SER A 263 7.59 20.05 50.25
CA SER A 263 7.48 19.42 51.59
C SER A 263 6.13 19.74 52.23
N SER A 264 5.22 18.81 52.57
CA SER A 264 5.34 17.49 53.20
C SER A 264 3.97 16.76 53.04
N THR A 265 3.88 15.44 52.79
CA THR A 265 3.75 14.34 53.77
C THR A 265 2.46 14.35 54.62
N VAL A 266 1.58 13.36 54.33
CA VAL A 266 0.76 12.52 55.24
C VAL A 266 -0.34 13.19 56.11
N VAL A 267 -1.57 12.67 56.04
CA VAL A 267 -2.35 12.05 57.15
C VAL A 267 -3.79 11.76 56.68
N SER A 268 -4.25 10.57 57.08
CA SER A 268 -5.59 9.98 56.95
C SER A 268 -6.68 10.61 57.84
N SER A 269 -7.94 10.31 57.49
CA SER A 269 -9.09 10.04 58.39
C SER A 269 -10.25 11.07 58.42
N SER A 270 -11.39 10.60 57.87
CA SER A 270 -12.76 10.53 58.42
C SER A 270 -13.55 11.76 58.93
N SER A 271 -14.89 11.58 58.84
CA SER A 271 -16.04 12.31 59.42
C SER A 271 -16.42 13.62 58.73
N GLU A 272 -17.53 13.65 57.97
CA GLU A 272 -18.94 13.71 58.36
C GLU A 272 -19.46 15.14 58.62
N PHE A 273 -20.58 15.44 57.93
CA PHE A 273 -21.76 16.18 58.39
C PHE A 273 -22.03 17.63 57.89
N SER A 274 -23.25 17.75 57.37
CA SER A 274 -24.14 18.93 57.20
C SER A 274 -23.91 19.93 56.07
N SER A 275 -24.76 19.86 55.04
CA SER A 275 -26.04 20.61 55.01
C SER A 275 -27.06 19.90 54.14
#